data_AF-A0A7C4YHN5-F1
#
_entry.id   AF-A0A7C4YHN5-F1
#
_cell.length_a   1.000
_cell.length_b   1.000
_cell.length_c   1.000
_cell.angle_alpha   90.00
_cell.angle_beta   90.00
_cell.angle_gamma   90.00
#
_symmetry.space_group_name_H-M   'P 1'
#
loop_
_entity.id
_entity.type
_entity.pdbx_description
1 polymer ?
#
loop_
_entity_poly.entity_id
_entity_poly.type
_entity_poly.pdbx_seq_one_letter_code
_entity_poly.pdbx_strand_id
1 'polypeptide(L)'
;MSEPFRTPEDYELFLYSLVERFPSINRSTLVFIRVGASMARIAGELFLQNGIRLTIRERVVFDRLPVVIDGYGYEAWRGAEKLYWYDSQPHPNEPALQSTHPHHKHIPPDIKHNRLPAPEMHFDQPNIPWLVEEAGRL
;
A
#
# COMPACT_ATOMS: atom_id res chain seq x y z
N MET A 1 -6.07 7.23 19.14
CA MET A 1 -5.60 6.08 18.34
C MET A 1 -4.10 6.20 18.24
N SER A 2 -3.33 5.11 18.28
CA SER A 2 -1.87 5.19 18.10
C SER A 2 -1.55 5.64 16.66
N GLU A 3 -0.54 6.50 16.54
CA GLU A 3 0.10 6.85 15.26
C GLU A 3 0.78 5.58 14.70
N PRO A 4 0.30 5.01 13.58
CA PRO A 4 0.74 3.68 13.15
C PRO A 4 2.25 3.57 12.89
N PHE A 5 2.90 4.64 12.44
CA PHE A 5 4.33 4.63 12.12
C PHE A 5 5.23 4.96 13.30
N ARG A 6 4.71 5.11 14.52
CA ARG A 6 5.54 5.47 15.67
C ARG A 6 6.61 4.41 15.98
N THR A 7 6.24 3.13 15.95
CA THR A 7 7.13 1.98 16.20
C THR A 7 6.73 0.82 15.27
N PRO A 8 7.61 -0.16 15.01
CA PRO A 8 7.22 -1.34 14.26
C PRO A 8 6.08 -2.13 14.94
N GLU A 9 6.00 -2.13 16.27
CA GLU A 9 4.90 -2.74 17.02
C GLU A 9 3.57 -2.00 16.83
N ASP A 10 3.60 -0.66 16.81
CA ASP A 10 2.42 0.16 16.49
C ASP A 10 1.92 -0.12 15.07
N TYR A 11 2.84 -0.31 14.12
CA TYR A 11 2.47 -0.60 12.74
C TYR A 11 1.93 -2.02 12.58
N GLU A 12 2.56 -3.00 13.21
CA GLU A 12 2.07 -4.38 13.25
C GLU A 12 0.67 -4.46 13.88
N LEU A 13 0.44 -3.77 15.00
CA LEU A 13 -0.87 -3.67 15.61
C LEU A 13 -1.89 -3.00 14.69
N PHE A 14 -1.49 -1.94 13.99
CA PHE A 14 -2.35 -1.29 12.99
C PHE A 14 -2.79 -2.29 11.91
N LEU A 15 -1.85 -3.06 11.32
CA LEU A 15 -2.14 -4.05 10.29
C LEU A 15 -3.13 -5.13 10.75
N TYR A 16 -2.95 -5.64 11.96
CA TYR A 16 -3.82 -6.69 12.49
C TYR A 16 -5.17 -6.16 12.97
N SER A 17 -5.32 -4.85 13.13
CA SER A 17 -6.59 -4.20 13.48
C SER A 17 -7.39 -3.68 12.28
N LEU A 18 -6.95 -3.96 11.04
CA LEU A 18 -7.57 -3.40 9.84
C LEU A 18 -9.03 -3.84 9.67
N VAL A 19 -9.35 -5.09 10.00
CA VAL A 19 -10.73 -5.61 9.86
C VAL A 19 -11.67 -4.92 10.83
N GLU A 20 -11.25 -4.63 12.07
CA GLU A 20 -12.08 -3.89 13.03
C GLU A 20 -12.19 -2.40 12.67
N ARG A 21 -11.16 -1.81 12.06
CA ARG A 21 -11.11 -0.37 11.73
C ARG A 21 -11.86 -0.01 10.45
N PHE A 22 -11.88 -0.90 9.47
CA PHE A 22 -12.45 -0.63 8.15
C PHE A 22 -13.57 -1.62 7.85
N PRO A 23 -14.84 -1.22 8.04
CA PRO A 23 -16.00 -2.10 7.81
C PRO A 23 -16.10 -2.65 6.37
N SER A 24 -15.44 -2.01 5.40
CA SER A 24 -15.37 -2.49 4.02
C SER A 24 -14.48 -3.73 3.84
N ILE A 25 -13.63 -4.07 4.81
CA ILE A 25 -12.75 -5.24 4.78
C ILE A 25 -13.45 -6.43 5.44
N ASN A 26 -13.64 -7.52 4.68
CA ASN A 26 -14.17 -8.78 5.19
C ASN A 26 -13.09 -9.68 5.80
N ARG A 27 -11.89 -9.64 5.25
CA ARG A 27 -10.79 -10.53 5.65
C ARG A 27 -9.44 -9.89 5.32
N SER A 28 -8.48 -10.09 6.21
CA SER A 28 -7.07 -9.74 6.00
C SER A 28 -6.21 -10.98 6.14
N THR A 29 -5.19 -11.10 5.29
CA THR A 29 -4.09 -12.05 5.44
C THR A 29 -2.74 -11.34 5.57
N LEU A 30 -2.75 -10.03 5.84
CA LEU A 30 -1.53 -9.26 5.99
C LEU A 30 -0.74 -9.79 7.17
N VAL A 31 0.56 -9.97 6.95
CA VAL A 31 1.53 -10.38 7.96
C VAL A 31 2.68 -9.39 8.00
N PHE A 32 3.15 -9.09 9.21
CA PHE A 32 4.35 -8.30 9.43
C PHE A 32 5.55 -9.24 9.64
N ILE A 33 6.41 -9.37 8.62
CA ILE A 33 7.53 -10.32 8.62
C ILE A 33 8.81 -9.56 8.94
N ARG A 34 9.34 -9.70 10.16
CA ARG A 34 10.63 -9.11 10.52
C ARG A 34 11.77 -9.79 9.76
N VAL A 35 12.57 -8.97 9.08
CA VAL A 35 13.77 -9.41 8.34
C VAL A 35 14.97 -8.70 8.96
N GLY A 36 15.28 -9.09 10.19
CA GLY A 36 16.37 -8.51 10.99
C GLY A 36 15.92 -7.47 12.01
N ALA A 37 16.89 -6.75 12.57
CA ALA A 37 16.68 -5.84 13.68
C ALA A 37 16.06 -4.49 13.29
N SER A 38 16.08 -4.12 12.01
CA SER A 38 15.74 -2.78 11.55
C SER A 38 14.85 -2.73 10.31
N MET A 39 14.34 -3.87 9.84
CA MET A 39 13.52 -3.95 8.63
C MET A 39 12.46 -5.04 8.75
N ALA A 40 11.30 -4.79 8.14
CA ALA A 40 10.26 -5.79 7.96
C ALA A 40 9.64 -5.70 6.58
N ARG A 41 9.02 -6.80 6.17
CA ARG A 41 8.19 -6.88 4.96
C ARG A 41 6.76 -7.10 5.37
N ILE A 42 5.86 -6.34 4.78
CA ILE A 42 4.43 -6.54 4.92
C ILE A 42 3.97 -7.22 3.63
N ALA A 43 3.26 -8.33 3.77
CA ALA A 43 2.75 -9.06 2.62
C ALA A 43 1.41 -9.70 2.93
N GLY A 44 0.53 -9.76 1.93
CA GLY A 44 -0.72 -10.48 1.99
C GLY A 44 -1.81 -9.77 1.21
N GLU A 45 -3.06 -10.07 1.57
CA GLU A 45 -4.22 -9.61 0.84
C GLU A 45 -5.29 -9.05 1.78
N LEU A 46 -6.01 -8.05 1.30
CA LEU A 46 -7.26 -7.58 1.90
C LEU A 46 -8.41 -7.92 0.96
N PHE A 47 -9.46 -8.51 1.49
CA PHE A 47 -10.66 -8.86 0.75
C PHE A 47 -11.79 -7.91 1.15
N LEU A 48 -12.25 -7.10 0.20
CA LEU A 48 -13.29 -6.11 0.43
C LEU A 48 -14.70 -6.66 0.14
N GLN A 49 -15.71 -6.02 0.74
CA GLN A 49 -17.13 -6.38 0.59
C GLN A 49 -17.65 -6.29 -0.85
N ASN A 50 -17.15 -5.35 -1.63
CA ASN A 50 -17.52 -5.17 -3.03
C ASN A 50 -16.85 -6.18 -3.99
N GLY A 51 -16.15 -7.18 -3.46
CA GLY A 51 -15.48 -8.24 -4.24
C GLY A 51 -14.11 -7.84 -4.77
N ILE A 52 -13.58 -6.67 -4.40
CA ILE A 52 -12.21 -6.28 -4.71
C ILE A 52 -11.23 -6.98 -3.75
N ARG A 53 -10.13 -7.49 -4.32
CA ARG A 53 -8.98 -8.01 -3.59
C ARG A 53 -7.80 -7.06 -3.75
N LEU A 54 -7.31 -6.51 -2.66
CA LEU A 54 -6.06 -5.75 -2.63
C LEU A 54 -4.91 -6.70 -2.30
N THR A 55 -3.88 -6.76 -3.14
CA THR A 55 -2.60 -7.41 -2.81
C THR A 55 -1.65 -6.33 -2.31
N ILE A 56 -1.11 -6.52 -1.11
CA ILE A 56 -0.23 -5.54 -0.45
C ILE A 56 1.17 -6.14 -0.35
N ARG A 57 2.16 -5.36 -0.78
CA ARG A 57 3.59 -5.63 -0.54
C ARG A 57 4.25 -4.33 -0.12
N GLU A 58 4.84 -4.31 1.06
CA GLU A 58 5.64 -3.17 1.52
C GLU A 58 6.95 -3.67 2.12
N ARG A 59 7.95 -2.80 2.07
CA ARG A 59 9.15 -2.90 2.86
C ARG A 59 9.21 -1.65 3.73
N VAL A 60 9.39 -1.87 5.03
CA VAL A 60 9.51 -0.80 6.01
C VAL A 60 10.83 -0.92 6.74
N VAL A 61 11.45 0.23 7.00
CA VAL A 61 12.67 0.33 7.80
C VAL A 61 12.38 1.10 9.08
N PHE A 62 13.07 0.71 10.15
CA PHE A 62 12.89 1.23 11.50
C PHE A 62 14.21 1.19 12.29
N ASP A 63 15.36 1.31 11.59
CA ASP A 63 16.64 1.62 12.21
C ASP A 63 16.62 2.99 12.91
N ARG A 64 15.78 3.90 12.43
CA ARG A 64 15.40 5.17 13.06
C ARG A 64 13.88 5.25 13.09
N LEU A 65 13.35 5.79 14.19
CA LEU A 65 11.92 6.06 14.32
C LEU A 65 11.59 7.49 13.85
N PRO A 66 10.40 7.73 13.27
CA PRO A 66 9.32 6.77 13.03
C PRO A 66 9.65 5.73 11.93
N VAL A 67 8.87 4.65 11.88
CA VAL A 67 8.87 3.69 10.77
C VAL A 67 8.64 4.44 9.46
N VAL A 68 9.35 4.06 8.41
CA VAL A 68 9.10 4.56 7.05
C VAL A 68 9.01 3.41 6.06
N ILE A 69 8.18 3.57 5.05
CA ILE A 69 8.16 2.70 3.88
C ILE A 69 9.35 3.10 3.00
N ASP A 70 10.14 2.13 2.54
CA ASP A 70 11.25 2.38 1.60
C ASP A 70 11.04 1.67 0.25
N GLY A 71 9.88 1.03 0.08
CA GLY A 71 9.39 0.47 -1.17
C GLY A 71 8.05 -0.22 -1.00
N TYR A 72 7.19 -0.13 -2.01
CA TYR A 72 5.89 -0.80 -1.99
C TYR A 72 5.43 -1.25 -3.37
N GLY A 73 4.41 -2.10 -3.38
CA GLY A 73 3.61 -2.45 -4.53
C GLY A 73 2.21 -2.86 -4.07
N TYR A 74 1.18 -2.16 -4.54
CA TYR A 74 -0.21 -2.39 -4.19
C TYR A 74 -1.01 -2.71 -5.44
N GLU A 75 -1.76 -3.80 -5.46
CA GLU A 75 -2.54 -4.19 -6.65
C GLU A 75 -4.01 -4.36 -6.30
N ALA A 76 -4.91 -3.81 -7.11
CA ALA A 76 -6.33 -4.04 -6.99
C ALA A 76 -6.83 -5.02 -8.06
N TRP A 77 -7.58 -6.03 -7.62
CA TRP A 77 -8.08 -7.10 -8.47
C TRP A 77 -9.58 -7.31 -8.30
N ARG A 78 -10.28 -7.64 -9.39
CA ARG A 78 -11.65 -8.18 -9.38
C ARG A 78 -11.63 -9.56 -10.02
N GLY A 79 -11.76 -10.61 -9.20
CA GLY A 79 -11.50 -11.97 -9.66
C GLY A 79 -10.07 -12.12 -10.21
N ALA A 80 -9.96 -12.45 -11.51
CA ALA A 80 -8.69 -12.59 -12.21
C ALA A 80 -8.24 -11.31 -12.95
N GLU A 81 -9.06 -10.26 -12.96
CA GLU A 81 -8.75 -9.00 -13.63
C GLU A 81 -7.98 -8.07 -12.70
N LYS A 82 -6.81 -7.58 -13.13
CA LYS A 82 -6.08 -6.52 -12.44
C LYS A 82 -6.63 -5.17 -12.90
N LEU A 83 -7.22 -4.42 -11.96
CA LEU A 83 -7.86 -3.13 -12.24
C LEU A 83 -6.83 -1.99 -12.28
N TYR A 84 -5.91 -1.97 -11.32
CA TYR A 84 -4.82 -1.01 -11.24
C TYR A 84 -3.72 -1.51 -10.30
N TRP A 85 -2.57 -0.84 -10.30
CA TRP A 85 -1.62 -0.96 -9.20
C TRP A 85 -0.92 0.36 -8.89
N TYR A 86 -0.31 0.43 -7.73
CA TYR A 86 0.60 1.50 -7.33
C TYR A 86 1.97 0.88 -7.05
N ASP A 87 3.04 1.58 -7.44
CA ASP A 87 4.39 1.25 -7.00
C ASP A 87 5.24 2.52 -6.89
N SER A 88 6.45 2.36 -6.36
CA SER A 88 7.42 3.43 -6.16
C SER A 88 8.65 3.28 -7.04
N GLN A 89 8.53 2.64 -8.22
CA GLN A 89 9.63 2.56 -9.19
C GLN A 89 9.92 3.96 -9.75
N PRO A 90 11.17 4.47 -9.66
CA PRO A 90 11.49 5.80 -10.17
C PRO A 90 11.35 5.90 -11.70
N HIS A 91 10.67 6.96 -12.16
CA HIS A 91 10.58 7.37 -13.57
C HIS A 91 11.09 8.80 -13.77
N PRO A 92 12.40 9.07 -13.58
CA PRO A 92 12.95 10.43 -13.59
C PRO A 92 12.83 11.16 -14.93
N ASN A 93 12.67 10.42 -16.04
CA ASN A 93 12.58 10.98 -17.38
C ASN A 93 11.13 11.19 -17.85
N GLU A 94 10.14 10.97 -16.98
CA GLU A 94 8.72 11.18 -17.30
C GLU A 94 8.21 12.45 -16.60
N PRO A 95 8.09 13.60 -17.31
CA PRO A 95 7.69 14.88 -16.71
C PRO A 95 6.33 14.82 -16.01
N ALA A 96 5.40 14.03 -16.58
CA ALA A 96 4.05 13.88 -16.05
C ALA A 96 4.01 13.27 -14.64
N LEU A 97 5.04 12.53 -14.22
CA LEU A 97 5.09 11.83 -12.93
C LEU A 97 5.94 12.56 -11.87
N GLN A 98 6.60 13.67 -12.24
CA GLN A 98 7.54 14.34 -11.33
C GLN A 98 6.85 14.96 -10.11
N SER A 99 5.57 15.33 -10.21
CA SER A 99 4.83 15.93 -9.09
C SER A 99 4.66 14.99 -7.89
N THR A 100 4.78 13.69 -8.12
CA THR A 100 4.61 12.67 -7.08
C THR A 100 5.77 11.69 -7.05
N HIS A 101 6.93 12.06 -7.60
CA HIS A 101 8.08 11.17 -7.67
C HIS A 101 8.44 10.55 -6.29
N PRO A 102 8.64 9.22 -6.19
CA PRO A 102 8.59 8.20 -7.25
C PRO A 102 7.21 7.53 -7.42
N HIS A 103 6.22 7.96 -6.66
CA HIS A 103 4.89 7.38 -6.56
C HIS A 103 4.06 7.56 -7.83
N HIS A 104 3.50 6.46 -8.33
CA HIS A 104 2.57 6.52 -9.45
C HIS A 104 1.59 5.36 -9.42
N LYS A 105 0.50 5.53 -10.17
CA LYS A 105 -0.57 4.55 -10.36
C LYS A 105 -0.56 4.07 -11.81
N HIS A 106 -0.73 2.78 -12.01
CA HIS A 106 -0.92 2.13 -13.29
C HIS A 106 -2.39 1.80 -13.52
N ILE A 107 -2.96 2.23 -14.64
CA ILE A 107 -4.38 2.00 -14.98
C ILE A 107 -4.59 1.55 -16.44
N PRO A 108 -5.63 0.77 -16.78
CA PRO A 108 -5.99 0.49 -18.17
C PRO A 108 -6.37 1.76 -18.96
N PRO A 109 -6.33 1.72 -20.31
CA PRO A 109 -5.78 0.66 -21.16
C PRO A 109 -4.24 0.64 -21.12
N ASP A 110 -3.64 -0.45 -21.61
CA ASP A 110 -2.18 -0.69 -21.59
C ASP A 110 -1.55 -0.36 -20.24
N ILE A 111 -2.05 -1.03 -19.21
CA ILE A 111 -1.77 -0.77 -17.80
C ILE A 111 -0.27 -0.72 -17.46
N LYS A 112 0.61 -1.34 -18.26
CA LYS A 112 2.07 -1.29 -18.06
C LYS A 112 2.70 0.06 -18.47
N HIS A 113 2.04 0.83 -19.32
CA HIS A 113 2.56 2.10 -19.85
C HIS A 113 1.67 3.30 -19.52
N ASN A 114 0.44 3.07 -19.08
CA ASN A 114 -0.47 4.13 -18.69
C ASN A 114 -0.36 4.42 -17.19
N ARG A 115 0.38 5.48 -16.87
CA ARG A 115 0.74 5.90 -15.50
C ARG A 115 0.12 7.25 -15.17
N LEU A 116 -0.36 7.39 -13.95
CA LEU A 116 -0.83 8.63 -13.36
C LEU A 116 -0.01 8.98 -12.12
N PRO A 117 0.16 10.27 -11.80
CA PRO A 117 0.66 10.69 -10.48
C PRO A 117 -0.17 10.09 -9.35
N ALA A 118 0.47 9.81 -8.22
CA ALA A 118 -0.18 9.26 -7.04
C ALA A 118 0.12 10.12 -5.81
N PRO A 119 -0.52 11.31 -5.67
CA PRO A 119 -0.21 12.24 -4.59
C PRO A 119 -0.65 11.74 -3.21
N GLU A 120 -1.46 10.68 -3.16
CA GLU A 120 -1.94 10.05 -1.93
C GLU A 120 -1.02 8.94 -1.41
N MET A 121 0.01 8.59 -2.16
CA MET A 121 1.01 7.59 -1.76
C MET A 121 2.23 8.28 -1.16
N HIS A 122 2.68 7.75 -0.04
CA HIS A 122 3.74 8.34 0.76
C HIS A 122 4.68 7.27 1.30
N PHE A 123 5.84 7.71 1.77
CA PHE A 123 6.79 6.88 2.50
C PHE A 123 6.73 7.06 4.02
N ASP A 124 6.19 8.18 4.49
CA ASP A 124 6.19 8.61 5.89
C ASP A 124 4.83 8.47 6.58
N GLN A 125 3.83 7.91 5.89
CA GLN A 125 2.52 7.57 6.47
C GLN A 125 1.95 6.28 5.86
N PRO A 126 0.98 5.61 6.53
CA PRO A 126 0.36 4.40 6.01
C PRO A 126 -0.45 4.67 4.74
N ASN A 127 -0.16 3.94 3.66
CA ASN A 127 -0.92 4.03 2.41
C ASN A 127 -2.21 3.17 2.42
N ILE A 128 -2.27 2.13 3.25
CA ILE A 128 -3.37 1.16 3.31
C ILE A 128 -4.76 1.80 3.48
N PRO A 129 -4.98 2.81 4.35
CA PRO A 129 -6.28 3.46 4.48
C PRO A 129 -6.81 4.00 3.14
N TRP A 130 -5.95 4.68 2.36
CA TRP A 130 -6.34 5.20 1.05
C TRP A 130 -6.67 4.07 0.07
N LEU A 131 -5.85 3.01 0.03
CA LEU A 131 -6.10 1.86 -0.85
C LEU A 131 -7.46 1.22 -0.58
N VAL A 132 -7.82 1.06 0.70
CA VAL A 132 -9.11 0.50 1.11
C VAL A 132 -10.27 1.42 0.73
N GLU A 133 -10.12 2.73 0.92
CA GLU A 133 -11.13 3.72 0.54
C GLU A 133 -11.33 3.76 -0.97
N GLU A 134 -10.25 3.87 -1.75
CA GLU A 134 -10.31 3.95 -3.20
C GLU A 134 -10.93 2.68 -3.80
N ALA A 135 -10.45 1.51 -3.38
CA ALA A 135 -10.99 0.24 -3.83
C ALA A 135 -12.45 0.04 -3.43
N GLY A 136 -12.88 0.59 -2.28
CA GLY A 136 -14.27 0.56 -1.81
C GLY A 136 -15.25 1.39 -2.64
N ARG A 137 -14.77 2.32 -3.49
CA ARG A 137 -15.60 3.16 -4.38
C ARG A 137 -15.89 2.51 -5.75
N LEU A 138 -15.38 1.30 -6.00
CA LEU A 138 -15.55 0.53 -7.25
C LEU A 138 -16.65 -0.53 -7.12
#